data_AF-A0A9P5SMS4-F1
#
_entry.id   AF-A0A9P5SMS4-F1
#
_cell.length_a   1.000
_cell.length_b   1.000
_cell.length_c   1.000
_cell.angle_alpha   90.00
_cell.angle_beta   90.00
_cell.angle_gamma   90.00
#
_symmetry.space_group_name_H-M   'P 1'
#
loop_
_entity.id
_entity.type
_entity.pdbx_description
1 polymer ?
#
loop_
_entity_poly.entity_id
_entity_poly.type
_entity_poly.pdbx_seq_one_letter_code
_entity_poly.pdbx_strand_id
1 'polypeptide(L)'
;SSSLVKHAQPLHNCMRTKAARYRHTSASSSQDDAQSRNREAHGATGFQHHSAFPLLTSPTHYTHLVRNNLTSLFFQRSIVTNHNFNTNKIVTKLEKNGFQRGQAEGIMRAIKSLLGQHTTKVRKNMLTSADLGNESYLFKAALTELRTELQILRKNDAAALAIKSEIISREIDSLNQKLREDIANVKSDIAIDMNSRKSDVREEQKALEIRIQSMSNHYMAQLGDMRTRMEAAKWETTRKGMVTIFISAAFVLLASRILIATKDDKMPEDYIDPYINHSNAQHDKDGMIPDSFVVSHRT
;
A
#
# COMPACT_ATOMS: atom_id res chain seq x y z
N SER A 1 -49.62 -13.22 47.69
CA SER A 1 -48.23 -12.88 47.32
C SER A 1 -48.24 -12.26 45.93
N SER A 2 -48.71 -11.02 45.77
CA SER A 2 -47.98 -9.76 46.02
C SER A 2 -46.98 -9.52 44.89
N SER A 3 -47.32 -8.74 43.85
CA SER A 3 -47.27 -7.27 43.75
C SER A 3 -45.85 -6.69 43.63
N LEU A 4 -45.72 -5.67 42.78
CA LEU A 4 -44.53 -4.85 42.45
C LEU A 4 -43.67 -5.45 41.32
N VAL A 5 -43.39 -4.75 40.22
CA VAL A 5 -42.91 -3.36 40.13
C VAL A 5 -43.46 -2.65 38.89
N LYS A 6 -44.12 -1.51 39.10
CA LYS A 6 -44.30 -0.42 38.14
C LYS A 6 -43.11 0.55 38.30
N HIS A 7 -42.55 1.05 37.21
CA HIS A 7 -42.07 2.43 36.97
C HIS A 7 -41.23 2.45 35.67
N ALA A 8 -41.75 3.00 34.57
CA ALA A 8 -41.67 4.41 34.16
C ALA A 8 -40.41 4.72 33.29
N GLN A 9 -40.64 4.84 31.97
CA GLN A 9 -39.85 5.65 31.03
C GLN A 9 -39.99 7.16 31.36
N PRO A 10 -39.33 8.13 30.67
CA PRO A 10 -38.24 8.08 29.66
C PRO A 10 -37.06 9.04 29.96
N LEU A 11 -35.87 8.79 29.42
CA LEU A 11 -34.84 9.84 29.25
C LEU A 11 -34.30 9.82 27.81
N HIS A 12 -35.00 10.57 26.97
CA HIS A 12 -34.49 11.14 25.74
C HIS A 12 -33.72 12.44 26.10
N ASN A 13 -32.66 12.75 25.37
CA ASN A 13 -31.84 13.98 25.43
C ASN A 13 -30.68 14.01 26.45
N CYS A 14 -29.48 13.64 25.99
CA CYS A 14 -28.25 14.45 26.12
C CYS A 14 -27.12 13.71 25.36
N MET A 15 -26.12 14.42 24.83
CA MET A 15 -24.99 13.92 24.03
C MET A 15 -25.20 13.83 22.50
N ARG A 16 -25.91 14.79 21.91
CA ARG A 16 -25.81 15.11 20.48
C ARG A 16 -25.56 16.60 20.27
N THR A 17 -24.41 17.12 20.72
CA THR A 17 -23.90 18.43 20.29
C THR A 17 -22.49 18.68 20.83
N LYS A 18 -21.50 18.62 19.92
CA LYS A 18 -20.29 19.47 19.84
C LYS A 18 -19.66 19.17 18.47
N ALA A 19 -20.20 19.81 17.42
CA ALA A 19 -19.65 21.02 16.79
C ALA A 19 -18.45 20.66 15.89
N ALA A 20 -18.60 20.52 14.56
CA ALA A 20 -19.05 21.54 13.61
C ALA A 20 -18.38 22.91 13.89
N ARG A 21 -17.07 22.98 13.65
CA ARG A 21 -16.32 24.24 13.55
C ARG A 21 -15.03 24.00 12.77
N TYR A 22 -15.06 24.25 11.47
CA TYR A 22 -14.01 24.96 10.72
C TYR A 22 -14.44 25.04 9.24
N ARG A 23 -15.22 26.07 8.92
CA ARG A 23 -15.34 26.58 7.55
C ARG A 23 -15.60 28.09 7.62
N HIS A 24 -14.87 28.81 6.76
CA HIS A 24 -14.88 30.25 6.47
C HIS A 24 -14.06 31.15 7.39
N THR A 25 -12.94 31.68 6.88
CA THR A 25 -12.72 33.00 6.24
C THR A 25 -11.22 33.10 5.96
N SER A 26 -10.62 33.65 4.90
CA SER A 26 -10.98 34.61 3.84
C SER A 26 -9.69 34.72 2.97
N ALA A 27 -9.71 34.57 1.65
CA ALA A 27 -10.01 35.56 0.61
C ALA A 27 -8.76 36.18 -0.06
N SER A 28 -8.92 36.45 -1.37
CA SER A 28 -8.03 37.15 -2.33
C SER A 28 -6.85 36.32 -2.86
N SER A 29 -6.51 36.30 -4.16
CA SER A 29 -6.87 37.17 -5.28
C SER A 29 -6.67 36.45 -6.63
N SER A 30 -7.25 37.05 -7.67
CA SER A 30 -6.86 36.97 -9.08
C SER A 30 -7.63 35.99 -9.99
N GLN A 31 -8.75 36.53 -10.49
CA GLN A 31 -9.13 36.45 -11.91
C GLN A 31 -7.89 36.65 -12.81
N ASP A 32 -7.70 35.80 -13.80
CA ASP A 32 -7.77 36.16 -15.22
C ASP A 32 -7.47 34.94 -16.11
N ASP A 33 -7.95 35.01 -17.35
CA ASP A 33 -7.68 34.13 -18.50
C ASP A 33 -8.59 32.92 -18.73
N ALA A 34 -9.79 33.27 -19.19
CA ALA A 34 -10.51 32.52 -20.20
C ALA A 34 -9.70 32.45 -21.50
N GLN A 35 -9.29 31.26 -21.94
CA GLN A 35 -8.91 31.05 -23.34
C GLN A 35 -9.31 29.66 -23.85
N SER A 36 -10.62 29.54 -24.10
CA SER A 36 -11.16 28.58 -25.06
C SER A 36 -10.76 28.98 -26.47
N ARG A 37 -9.79 28.26 -27.06
CA ARG A 37 -9.72 27.90 -28.50
C ARG A 37 -8.39 27.18 -28.75
N ASN A 38 -8.43 25.86 -28.84
CA ASN A 38 -7.78 25.22 -29.97
C ASN A 38 -8.53 23.95 -30.36
N ARG A 39 -8.94 23.96 -31.62
CA ARG A 39 -9.54 22.88 -32.39
C ARG A 39 -8.41 22.26 -33.20
N GLU A 40 -8.65 21.03 -33.64
CA GLU A 40 -7.81 20.17 -34.49
C GLU A 40 -6.90 19.22 -33.70
N ALA A 41 -6.76 17.93 -34.02
CA ALA A 41 -7.54 17.01 -34.86
C ALA A 41 -6.90 15.62 -34.66
N HIS A 42 -7.57 14.71 -33.96
CA HIS A 42 -7.39 13.25 -34.09
C HIS A 42 -8.70 12.66 -33.56
N GLY A 43 -9.48 11.87 -34.28
CA GLY A 43 -9.17 10.98 -35.37
C GLY A 43 -9.93 9.70 -35.08
N ALA A 44 -11.03 9.50 -35.81
CA ALA A 44 -11.69 8.24 -36.08
C ALA A 44 -12.45 7.48 -34.95
N THR A 45 -13.74 7.28 -35.28
CA THR A 45 -14.58 6.11 -34.98
C THR A 45 -15.09 5.92 -33.56
N GLY A 46 -16.18 6.63 -33.26
CA GLY A 46 -17.25 6.03 -32.46
C GLY A 46 -17.92 4.92 -33.27
N PHE A 47 -17.79 3.69 -32.81
CA PHE A 47 -18.69 2.60 -33.16
C PHE A 47 -19.28 2.08 -31.85
N GLN A 48 -20.54 2.46 -31.61
CA GLN A 48 -21.38 1.72 -30.68
C GLN A 48 -21.50 0.30 -31.22
N HIS A 49 -21.00 -0.68 -30.48
CA HIS A 49 -21.45 -2.07 -30.64
C HIS A 49 -21.95 -2.56 -29.29
N HIS A 50 -23.21 -2.22 -29.01
CA HIS A 50 -24.05 -3.14 -28.27
C HIS A 50 -24.04 -4.46 -29.02
N SER A 51 -23.44 -5.48 -28.42
CA SER A 51 -23.68 -6.86 -28.84
C SER A 51 -23.77 -7.71 -27.58
N ALA A 52 -25.00 -7.79 -27.07
CA ALA A 52 -25.42 -8.97 -26.34
C ALA A 52 -25.20 -10.17 -27.28
N PHE A 53 -24.12 -10.92 -27.06
CA PHE A 53 -23.89 -12.15 -27.80
C PHE A 53 -24.66 -13.29 -27.12
N PRO A 54 -25.53 -14.00 -27.86
CA PRO A 54 -26.36 -15.02 -27.26
C PRO A 54 -25.50 -16.25 -26.93
N LEU A 55 -25.74 -16.80 -25.74
CA LEU A 55 -25.40 -18.18 -25.41
C LEU A 55 -26.01 -19.09 -26.49
N LEU A 56 -25.16 -19.72 -27.30
CA LEU A 56 -25.64 -20.68 -28.31
C LEU A 56 -25.89 -22.03 -27.62
N THR A 57 -27.11 -22.17 -27.15
CA THR A 57 -27.71 -23.46 -26.79
C THR A 57 -28.01 -24.26 -28.06
N SER A 58 -27.54 -25.51 -28.08
CA SER A 58 -27.98 -26.64 -28.93
C SER A 58 -27.69 -26.59 -30.45
N PRO A 59 -27.06 -27.63 -31.03
CA PRO A 59 -26.90 -27.77 -32.47
C PRO A 59 -28.15 -28.44 -33.07
N THR A 60 -29.13 -27.65 -33.50
CA THR A 60 -30.15 -28.15 -34.42
C THR A 60 -29.67 -27.98 -35.86
N HIS A 61 -29.34 -29.10 -36.48
CA HIS A 61 -29.54 -29.41 -37.90
C HIS A 61 -28.96 -28.41 -38.93
N TYR A 62 -27.69 -28.60 -39.32
CA TYR A 62 -27.13 -27.98 -40.53
C TYR A 62 -26.93 -29.04 -41.61
N THR A 63 -28.01 -29.35 -42.31
CA THR A 63 -27.95 -29.96 -43.64
C THR A 63 -27.68 -28.89 -44.69
N HIS A 64 -26.87 -29.26 -45.69
CA HIS A 64 -26.55 -28.56 -46.94
C HIS A 64 -25.36 -27.58 -46.90
N LEU A 65 -24.19 -28.11 -47.27
CA LEU A 65 -23.38 -27.57 -48.37
C LEU A 65 -22.24 -28.55 -48.72
N VAL A 66 -22.59 -29.74 -49.19
CA VAL A 66 -21.66 -30.55 -49.98
C VAL A 66 -21.71 -30.01 -51.41
N ARG A 67 -20.89 -28.99 -51.69
CA ARG A 67 -20.61 -28.54 -53.05
C ARG A 67 -19.85 -29.69 -53.74
N ASN A 68 -20.62 -30.45 -54.51
CA ASN A 68 -20.18 -31.50 -55.42
C ASN A 68 -18.92 -31.11 -56.20
N ASN A 69 -17.89 -31.96 -56.12
CA ASN A 69 -16.87 -32.13 -57.14
C ASN A 69 -16.26 -33.53 -56.97
N LEU A 70 -17.06 -34.56 -57.24
CA LEU A 70 -16.54 -35.88 -57.56
C LEU A 70 -17.16 -36.29 -58.87
N THR A 71 -16.41 -35.97 -59.93
CA THR A 71 -16.50 -36.55 -61.26
C THR A 71 -16.86 -38.02 -61.13
N SER A 72 -18.10 -38.33 -61.50
CA SER A 72 -18.61 -39.67 -61.72
C SER A 72 -17.78 -40.31 -62.83
N LEU A 73 -16.69 -40.97 -62.45
CA LEU A 73 -16.01 -41.91 -63.33
C LEU A 73 -16.91 -43.15 -63.42
N PHE A 74 -17.76 -43.12 -64.45
CA PHE A 74 -18.51 -44.24 -64.96
C PHE A 74 -17.58 -45.45 -65.11
N PHE A 75 -17.63 -46.37 -64.15
CA PHE A 75 -16.99 -47.67 -64.27
C PHE A 75 -17.86 -48.52 -65.21
N GLN A 76 -17.64 -48.36 -66.52
CA GLN A 76 -18.21 -49.19 -67.56
C GLN A 76 -17.75 -50.63 -67.35
N ARG A 77 -18.54 -51.45 -66.65
CA ARG A 77 -18.25 -52.87 -66.48
C ARG A 77 -18.75 -53.62 -67.71
N SER A 78 -17.85 -53.89 -68.66
CA SER A 78 -18.10 -54.94 -69.65
C SER A 78 -18.08 -56.28 -68.92
N ILE A 79 -19.26 -56.87 -68.69
CA ILE A 79 -19.34 -58.27 -68.30
C ILE A 79 -19.06 -59.07 -69.57
N VAL A 80 -17.80 -59.43 -69.78
CA VAL A 80 -17.43 -60.44 -70.78
C VAL A 80 -18.03 -61.76 -70.32
N THR A 81 -19.16 -62.14 -70.91
CA THR A 81 -19.81 -63.44 -70.73
C THR A 81 -19.00 -64.51 -71.47
N ASN A 82 -17.82 -64.81 -70.95
CA ASN A 82 -17.02 -65.91 -71.46
C ASN A 82 -17.70 -67.24 -71.07
N HIS A 83 -18.34 -67.91 -72.04
CA HIS A 83 -18.98 -69.20 -71.84
C HIS A 83 -17.91 -70.29 -71.69
N ASN A 84 -17.33 -70.38 -70.50
CA ASN A 84 -16.17 -71.22 -70.23
C ASN A 84 -16.50 -72.72 -70.09
N PHE A 85 -17.80 -73.10 -70.11
CA PHE A 85 -18.22 -74.47 -69.80
C PHE A 85 -18.78 -75.22 -71.03
N ASN A 86 -17.87 -75.82 -71.78
CA ASN A 86 -18.21 -76.56 -73.01
C ASN A 86 -18.63 -78.01 -72.72
N THR A 87 -19.93 -78.23 -72.59
CA THR A 87 -20.57 -79.55 -72.33
C THR A 87 -20.14 -80.63 -73.33
N ASN A 88 -20.11 -80.31 -74.64
CA ASN A 88 -19.79 -81.27 -75.70
C ASN A 88 -18.33 -81.75 -75.65
N LYS A 89 -17.38 -80.86 -75.32
CA LYS A 89 -15.96 -81.23 -75.24
C LYS A 89 -15.68 -82.25 -74.14
N ILE A 90 -16.45 -82.20 -73.06
CA ILE A 90 -16.33 -83.12 -71.92
C ILE A 90 -16.92 -84.48 -72.30
N VAL A 91 -18.11 -84.51 -72.93
CA VAL A 91 -18.73 -85.75 -73.41
C VAL A 91 -17.82 -86.46 -74.43
N THR A 92 -17.29 -85.75 -75.42
CA THR A 92 -16.38 -86.35 -76.41
C THR A 92 -15.07 -86.86 -75.79
N LYS A 93 -14.56 -86.21 -74.73
CA LYS A 93 -13.39 -86.72 -73.99
C LYS A 93 -13.71 -87.97 -73.18
N LEU A 94 -14.92 -88.07 -72.62
CA LEU A 94 -15.34 -89.27 -71.89
C LEU A 94 -15.54 -90.44 -72.85
N GLU A 95 -16.13 -90.21 -74.02
CA GLU A 95 -16.27 -91.23 -75.07
C GLU A 95 -14.92 -91.76 -75.55
N LYS A 96 -13.92 -90.88 -75.75
CA LYS A 96 -12.56 -91.27 -76.13
C LYS A 96 -11.83 -92.11 -75.08
N ASN A 97 -12.24 -92.05 -73.82
CA ASN A 97 -11.65 -92.82 -72.71
C ASN A 97 -12.44 -94.11 -72.39
N GLY A 98 -13.30 -94.56 -73.30
CA GLY A 98 -13.99 -95.86 -73.19
C GLY A 98 -15.35 -95.83 -72.49
N PHE A 99 -15.91 -94.65 -72.20
CA PHE A 99 -17.27 -94.55 -71.64
C PHE A 99 -18.34 -94.60 -72.75
N GLN A 100 -19.42 -95.36 -72.50
CA GLN A 100 -20.58 -95.35 -73.40
C GLN A 100 -21.27 -93.99 -73.35
N ARG A 101 -21.83 -93.52 -74.47
CA ARG A 101 -22.40 -92.17 -74.58
C ARG A 101 -23.45 -91.84 -73.51
N GLY A 102 -24.31 -92.80 -73.16
CA GLY A 102 -25.31 -92.62 -72.09
C GLY A 102 -24.67 -92.37 -70.70
N GLN A 103 -23.56 -93.05 -70.39
CA GLN A 103 -22.82 -92.86 -69.14
C GLN A 103 -22.07 -91.51 -69.13
N ALA A 104 -21.45 -91.15 -70.25
CA ALA A 104 -20.77 -89.87 -70.42
C ALA A 104 -21.74 -88.67 -70.28
N GLU A 105 -22.93 -88.77 -70.86
CA GLU A 105 -23.98 -87.77 -70.72
C GLU A 105 -24.53 -87.69 -69.29
N GLY A 106 -24.66 -88.81 -68.59
CA GLY A 106 -25.09 -88.85 -67.18
C GLY A 106 -24.10 -88.13 -66.26
N ILE A 107 -22.80 -88.42 -66.39
CA ILE A 107 -21.73 -87.76 -65.62
C ILE A 107 -21.69 -86.27 -65.93
N MET A 108 -21.81 -85.90 -67.20
CA MET A 108 -21.84 -84.50 -67.63
C MET A 108 -23.03 -83.72 -67.04
N ARG A 109 -24.23 -84.33 -67.01
CA ARG A 109 -25.42 -83.72 -66.37
C ARG A 109 -25.20 -83.50 -64.87
N ALA A 110 -24.58 -84.46 -64.17
CA ALA A 110 -24.23 -84.33 -62.76
C ALA A 110 -23.22 -83.19 -62.51
N ILE A 111 -22.14 -83.11 -63.29
CA ILE A 111 -21.14 -82.04 -63.19
C ILE A 111 -21.77 -80.68 -63.50
N LYS A 112 -22.62 -80.58 -64.54
CA LYS A 112 -23.33 -79.35 -64.88
C LYS A 112 -24.25 -78.89 -63.75
N SER A 113 -24.95 -79.82 -63.09
CA SER A 113 -25.80 -79.52 -61.93
C SER A 113 -24.98 -79.02 -60.75
N LEU A 114 -23.90 -79.73 -60.38
CA LEU A 114 -23.02 -79.34 -59.27
C LEU A 114 -22.37 -77.97 -59.53
N LEU A 115 -21.86 -77.75 -60.74
CA LEU A 115 -21.28 -76.47 -61.12
C LEU A 115 -22.31 -75.34 -61.08
N GLY A 116 -23.56 -75.60 -61.51
CA GLY A 116 -24.65 -74.64 -61.41
C GLY A 116 -24.99 -74.27 -59.97
N GLN A 117 -25.04 -75.27 -59.08
CA GLN A 117 -25.26 -75.06 -57.64
C GLN A 117 -24.13 -74.24 -57.00
N HIS A 118 -22.86 -74.61 -57.25
CA HIS A 118 -21.71 -73.87 -56.72
C HIS A 118 -21.60 -72.46 -57.31
N THR A 119 -21.83 -72.27 -58.60
CA THR A 119 -21.82 -70.95 -59.24
C THR A 119 -22.90 -70.05 -58.66
N THR A 120 -24.09 -70.58 -58.41
CA THR A 120 -25.19 -69.83 -57.79
C THR A 120 -24.86 -69.48 -56.34
N LYS A 121 -24.26 -70.40 -55.58
CA LYS A 121 -23.80 -70.15 -54.20
C LYS A 121 -22.70 -69.09 -54.14
N VAL A 122 -21.69 -69.17 -55.01
CA VAL A 122 -20.61 -68.17 -55.12
C VAL A 122 -21.20 -66.82 -55.54
N ARG A 123 -22.11 -66.77 -56.52
CA ARG A 123 -22.75 -65.52 -56.95
C ARG A 123 -23.60 -64.88 -55.84
N LYS A 124 -24.23 -65.66 -54.96
CA LYS A 124 -24.95 -65.14 -53.78
C LYS A 124 -24.01 -64.54 -52.72
N ASN A 125 -22.81 -65.08 -52.59
CA ASN A 125 -21.80 -64.61 -51.63
C ASN A 125 -20.86 -63.54 -52.23
N MET A 126 -20.84 -63.39 -53.55
CA MET A 126 -20.03 -62.41 -54.25
C MET A 126 -20.79 -61.10 -54.31
N LEU A 127 -20.30 -60.08 -53.62
CA LEU A 127 -20.78 -58.72 -53.77
C LEU A 127 -20.63 -58.28 -55.23
N THR A 128 -21.69 -57.67 -55.78
CA THR A 128 -21.57 -57.09 -57.10
C THR A 128 -20.69 -55.85 -57.03
N SER A 129 -20.01 -55.50 -58.13
CA SER A 129 -19.20 -54.27 -58.17
C SER A 129 -20.06 -53.01 -57.94
N ALA A 130 -21.38 -53.09 -58.18
CA ALA A 130 -22.30 -52.02 -57.88
C ALA A 130 -22.54 -51.88 -56.36
N ASP A 131 -22.77 -52.98 -55.66
CA ASP A 131 -22.96 -52.98 -54.20
C ASP A 131 -21.69 -52.48 -53.48
N LEU A 132 -20.51 -52.96 -53.90
CA LEU A 132 -19.24 -52.47 -53.36
C LEU A 132 -19.04 -50.97 -53.63
N GLY A 133 -19.45 -50.49 -54.81
CA GLY A 133 -19.42 -49.07 -55.14
C GLY A 133 -20.32 -48.25 -54.22
N ASN A 134 -21.55 -48.70 -53.98
CA ASN A 134 -22.53 -48.04 -53.13
C ASN A 134 -22.06 -47.96 -51.66
N GLU A 135 -21.58 -49.07 -51.09
CA GLU A 135 -21.05 -49.09 -49.72
C GLU A 135 -19.84 -48.17 -49.59
N SER A 136 -18.95 -48.14 -50.59
CA SER A 136 -17.81 -47.22 -50.59
C SER A 136 -18.24 -45.75 -50.65
N TYR A 137 -19.34 -45.45 -51.34
CA TYR A 137 -19.91 -44.11 -51.42
C TYR A 137 -20.49 -43.67 -50.09
N LEU A 138 -21.31 -44.51 -49.45
CA LEU A 138 -21.87 -44.26 -48.12
C LEU A 138 -20.77 -44.05 -47.07
N PHE A 139 -19.74 -44.89 -47.08
CA PHE A 139 -18.60 -44.75 -46.19
C PHE A 139 -17.85 -43.43 -46.40
N LYS A 140 -17.61 -43.04 -47.66
CA LYS A 140 -16.97 -41.74 -47.98
C LYS A 140 -17.84 -40.55 -47.58
N ALA A 141 -19.16 -40.65 -47.71
CA ALA A 141 -20.08 -39.62 -47.25
C ALA A 141 -19.98 -39.44 -45.73
N ALA A 142 -20.06 -40.54 -44.97
CA ALA A 142 -19.92 -40.53 -43.51
C ALA A 142 -18.56 -39.99 -43.04
N LEU A 143 -17.46 -40.34 -43.73
CA LEU A 143 -16.14 -39.78 -43.44
C LEU A 143 -16.05 -38.27 -43.70
N THR A 144 -16.74 -37.79 -44.73
CA THR A 144 -16.77 -36.37 -45.06
C THR A 144 -17.56 -35.61 -43.99
N GLU A 145 -18.69 -36.15 -43.56
CA GLU A 145 -19.50 -35.61 -42.46
C GLU A 145 -18.68 -35.54 -41.15
N LEU A 146 -18.08 -36.65 -40.72
CA LEU A 146 -17.21 -36.71 -39.54
C LEU A 146 -16.06 -35.69 -39.63
N ARG A 147 -15.45 -35.54 -40.80
CA ARG A 147 -14.38 -34.56 -41.01
C ARG A 147 -14.89 -33.13 -40.81
N THR A 148 -16.07 -32.81 -41.32
CA THR A 148 -16.67 -31.48 -41.16
C THR A 148 -17.06 -31.22 -39.71
N GLU A 149 -17.66 -32.19 -39.01
CA GLU A 149 -17.98 -32.08 -37.59
C GLU A 149 -16.72 -31.86 -36.75
N LEU A 150 -15.67 -32.65 -36.99
CA LEU A 150 -14.39 -32.49 -36.29
C LEU A 150 -13.78 -31.12 -36.57
N GLN A 151 -13.86 -30.62 -37.81
CA GLN A 151 -13.36 -29.29 -38.15
C GLN A 151 -14.13 -28.19 -37.41
N ILE A 152 -15.45 -28.33 -37.28
CA ILE A 152 -16.29 -27.39 -36.52
C ILE A 152 -15.93 -27.44 -35.04
N LEU A 153 -15.81 -28.63 -34.46
CA LEU A 153 -15.43 -28.83 -33.06
C LEU A 153 -14.08 -28.18 -32.77
N ARG A 154 -13.07 -28.42 -33.63
CA ARG A 154 -11.74 -27.80 -33.47
C ARG A 154 -11.78 -26.28 -33.54
N LYS A 155 -12.61 -25.70 -34.40
CA LYS A 155 -12.79 -24.24 -34.49
C LYS A 155 -13.47 -23.69 -33.23
N ASN A 156 -14.47 -24.40 -32.71
CA ASN A 156 -15.15 -24.02 -31.47
C ASN A 156 -14.18 -24.08 -30.28
N ASP A 157 -13.42 -25.16 -30.13
CA ASP A 157 -12.42 -25.30 -29.07
C ASP A 157 -11.34 -24.21 -29.15
N ALA A 158 -10.86 -23.90 -30.36
CA ALA A 158 -9.91 -22.81 -30.57
C ALA A 158 -10.49 -21.45 -30.17
N ALA A 159 -11.76 -21.17 -30.52
CA ALA A 159 -12.44 -19.95 -30.11
C ALA A 159 -12.65 -19.89 -28.59
N ALA A 160 -13.06 -20.99 -27.96
CA ALA A 160 -13.23 -21.09 -26.51
C ALA A 160 -11.90 -20.88 -25.77
N LEU A 161 -10.79 -21.43 -26.27
CA LEU A 161 -9.45 -21.21 -25.73
C LEU A 161 -9.01 -19.75 -25.88
N ALA A 162 -9.26 -19.13 -27.03
CA ALA A 162 -8.95 -17.71 -27.24
C ALA A 162 -9.70 -16.80 -26.25
N ILE A 163 -10.99 -17.06 -26.04
CA ILE A 163 -11.81 -16.33 -25.06
C ILE A 163 -11.26 -16.52 -23.64
N LYS A 164 -10.96 -17.76 -23.24
CA LYS A 164 -10.37 -18.05 -21.93
C LYS A 164 -9.03 -17.33 -21.73
N SER A 165 -8.18 -17.32 -22.75
CA SER A 165 -6.91 -16.59 -22.71
C SER A 165 -7.11 -15.09 -22.53
N GLU A 166 -8.09 -14.50 -23.22
CA GLU A 166 -8.42 -13.08 -23.08
C GLU A 166 -8.96 -12.76 -21.68
N ILE A 167 -9.83 -13.60 -21.13
CA ILE A 167 -10.35 -13.46 -19.77
C ILE A 167 -9.19 -13.47 -18.76
N ILE A 168 -8.30 -14.45 -18.85
CA ILE A 168 -7.13 -14.55 -17.94
C ILE A 168 -6.25 -13.30 -18.08
N SER A 169 -6.01 -12.80 -19.30
CA SER A 169 -5.24 -11.58 -19.51
C SER A 169 -5.89 -10.37 -18.81
N ARG A 170 -7.22 -10.21 -18.94
CA ARG A 170 -7.95 -9.13 -18.27
C ARG A 170 -7.93 -9.26 -16.75
N GLU A 171 -7.98 -10.48 -16.22
CA GLU A 171 -7.85 -10.74 -14.79
C GLU A 171 -6.46 -10.36 -14.26
N ILE A 172 -5.40 -10.68 -15.02
CA ILE A 172 -4.03 -10.27 -14.71
C ILE A 172 -3.90 -8.74 -14.69
N ASP A 173 -4.46 -8.04 -15.68
CA ASP A 173 -4.42 -6.58 -15.74
C ASP A 173 -5.19 -5.95 -14.58
N SER A 174 -6.37 -6.48 -14.26
CA SER A 174 -7.16 -6.03 -13.11
C SER A 174 -6.42 -6.24 -11.79
N LEU A 175 -5.77 -7.39 -11.61
CA LEU A 175 -4.99 -7.69 -10.41
C LEU A 175 -3.78 -6.77 -10.29
N ASN A 176 -3.08 -6.50 -11.39
CA ASN A 176 -1.97 -5.55 -11.42
C ASN A 176 -2.41 -4.14 -11.07
N GLN A 177 -3.58 -3.69 -11.54
CA GLN A 177 -4.11 -2.39 -11.19
C GLN A 177 -4.42 -2.29 -9.69
N LYS A 178 -5.10 -3.30 -9.12
CA LYS A 178 -5.37 -3.36 -7.68
C LYS A 178 -4.09 -3.34 -6.85
N LEU A 179 -3.10 -4.14 -7.24
CA LEU A 179 -1.81 -4.17 -6.55
C LEU A 179 -1.09 -2.81 -6.59
N ARG A 180 -1.17 -2.09 -7.71
CA ARG A 180 -0.61 -0.73 -7.81
C ARG A 180 -1.35 0.26 -6.92
N GLU A 181 -2.67 0.16 -6.85
CA GLU A 181 -3.50 0.97 -5.95
C GLU A 181 -3.18 0.68 -4.50
N ASP A 182 -3.10 -0.59 -4.11
CA ASP A 182 -2.74 -1.01 -2.76
C ASP A 182 -1.34 -0.53 -2.36
N ILE A 183 -0.36 -0.61 -3.27
CA ILE A 183 0.98 -0.05 -3.03
C ILE A 183 0.92 1.47 -2.85
N ALA A 184 0.13 2.17 -3.68
CA ALA A 184 -0.02 3.62 -3.56
C ALA A 184 -0.69 4.01 -2.24
N ASN A 185 -1.71 3.26 -1.81
CA ASN A 185 -2.40 3.44 -0.54
C ASN A 185 -1.45 3.21 0.63
N VAL A 186 -0.74 2.08 0.67
CA VAL A 186 0.26 1.80 1.72
C VAL A 186 1.35 2.87 1.76
N LYS A 187 1.81 3.35 0.61
CA LYS A 187 2.79 4.45 0.55
C LYS A 187 2.22 5.75 1.13
N SER A 188 0.96 6.07 0.82
CA SER A 188 0.27 7.23 1.39
C SER A 188 0.12 7.08 2.91
N ASP A 189 -0.28 5.91 3.39
CA ASP A 189 -0.43 5.62 4.81
C ASP A 189 0.90 5.76 5.57
N ILE A 190 2.00 5.26 5.00
CA ILE A 190 3.35 5.44 5.56
C ILE A 190 3.72 6.92 5.60
N ALA A 191 3.39 7.70 4.56
CA ALA A 191 3.68 9.13 4.54
C ALA A 191 2.88 9.89 5.61
N ILE A 192 1.62 9.51 5.82
CA ILE A 192 0.77 10.06 6.88
C ILE A 192 1.32 9.69 8.27
N ASP A 193 1.66 8.42 8.50
CA ASP A 193 2.23 7.98 9.79
C ASP A 193 3.55 8.69 10.08
N MET A 194 4.44 8.78 9.08
CA MET A 194 5.71 9.50 9.22
C MET A 194 5.48 10.98 9.55
N ASN A 195 4.51 11.63 8.91
CA ASN A 195 4.18 13.02 9.20
C ASN A 195 3.55 13.18 10.60
N SER A 196 2.70 12.24 11.02
CA SER A 196 2.13 12.21 12.38
C SER A 196 3.24 12.07 13.41
N ARG A 197 4.13 11.08 13.28
CA ARG A 197 5.29 10.90 14.16
C ARG A 197 6.18 12.13 14.22
N LYS A 198 6.41 12.78 13.07
CA LYS A 198 7.19 14.03 13.02
C LYS A 198 6.46 15.20 13.70
N SER A 199 5.12 15.21 13.67
CA SER A 199 4.32 16.18 14.42
C SER A 199 4.41 15.90 15.92
N ASP A 200 4.21 14.65 16.33
CA ASP A 200 4.25 14.21 17.73
C ASP A 200 5.62 14.53 18.35
N VAL A 201 6.71 14.19 17.67
CA VAL A 201 8.07 14.53 18.14
C VAL A 201 8.27 16.04 18.28
N ARG A 202 7.72 16.85 17.37
CA ARG A 202 7.81 18.32 17.48
C ARG A 202 6.96 18.85 18.63
N GLU A 203 5.80 18.26 18.88
CA GLU A 203 4.94 18.61 20.00
C GLU A 203 5.62 18.26 21.34
N GLU A 204 6.22 17.06 21.44
CA GLU A 204 7.02 16.66 22.58
C GLU A 204 8.23 17.58 22.80
N GLN A 205 8.94 17.97 21.73
CA GLN A 205 10.03 18.93 21.81
C GLN A 205 9.56 20.29 22.34
N LYS A 206 8.44 20.82 21.85
CA LYS A 206 7.85 22.06 22.37
C LYS A 206 7.43 21.93 23.83
N ALA A 207 6.86 20.79 24.21
CA ALA A 207 6.48 20.54 25.60
C ALA A 207 7.71 20.51 26.53
N LEU A 208 8.82 19.91 26.08
CA LEU A 208 10.10 19.94 26.80
C LEU A 208 10.66 21.37 26.90
N GLU A 209 10.61 22.15 25.83
CA GLU A 209 11.07 23.54 25.82
C GLU A 209 10.27 24.40 26.82
N ILE A 210 8.94 24.28 26.83
CA ILE A 210 8.07 24.93 27.81
C ILE A 210 8.42 24.49 29.23
N ARG A 211 8.65 23.19 29.44
CA ARG A 211 9.03 22.67 30.76
C ARG A 211 10.37 23.26 31.21
N ILE A 212 11.38 23.30 30.34
CA ILE A 212 12.68 23.90 30.64
C ILE A 212 12.52 25.39 31.00
N GLN A 213 11.75 26.15 30.22
CA GLN A 213 11.52 27.56 30.51
C GLN A 213 10.78 27.76 31.83
N SER A 214 9.77 26.93 32.12
CA SER A 214 9.05 26.98 33.39
C SER A 214 9.96 26.66 34.58
N MET A 215 10.87 25.69 34.45
CA MET A 215 11.85 25.37 35.48
C MET A 215 12.86 26.50 35.66
N SER A 216 13.35 27.09 34.57
CA SER A 216 14.24 28.25 34.61
C SER A 216 13.59 29.42 35.35
N ASN A 217 12.34 29.75 35.01
CA ASN A 217 11.57 30.79 35.68
C ASN A 217 11.38 30.47 37.18
N HIS A 218 11.09 29.20 37.50
CA HIS A 218 10.97 28.76 38.88
C HIS A 218 12.28 28.92 39.66
N TYR A 219 13.42 28.53 39.09
CA TYR A 219 14.74 28.73 39.70
C TYR A 219 15.06 30.20 39.89
N MET A 220 14.75 31.07 38.90
CA MET A 220 14.94 32.52 39.05
C MET A 220 14.09 33.10 40.18
N ALA A 221 12.84 32.65 40.32
CA ALA A 221 11.99 33.06 41.43
C ALA A 221 12.55 32.59 42.79
N GLN A 222 12.99 31.33 42.89
CA GLN A 222 13.64 30.82 44.09
C GLN A 222 14.95 31.56 44.43
N LEU A 223 15.77 31.88 43.42
CA LEU A 223 16.98 32.68 43.60
C LEU A 223 16.66 34.09 44.12
N GLY A 224 15.59 34.71 43.60
CA GLY A 224 15.06 35.97 44.10
C GLY A 224 14.66 35.90 45.58
N ASP A 225 13.87 34.89 45.97
CA ASP A 225 13.49 34.64 47.37
C ASP A 225 14.72 34.42 48.25
N MET A 226 15.68 33.59 47.82
CA MET A 226 16.93 33.37 48.56
C MET A 226 17.74 34.65 48.74
N ARG A 227 17.79 35.52 47.73
CA ARG A 227 18.45 36.83 47.83
C ARG A 227 17.75 37.75 48.82
N THR A 228 16.42 37.82 48.78
CA THR A 228 15.63 38.61 49.75
C THR A 228 15.81 38.08 51.16
N ARG A 229 15.80 36.75 51.36
CA ARG A 229 16.10 36.14 52.66
C ARG A 229 17.51 36.46 53.14
N MET A 230 18.50 36.47 52.25
CA MET A 230 19.87 36.87 52.57
C MET A 230 19.94 38.35 52.98
N GLU A 231 19.26 39.24 52.26
CA GLU A 231 19.19 40.67 52.61
C GLU A 231 18.48 40.88 53.95
N ALA A 232 17.38 40.17 54.21
CA ALA A 232 16.71 40.16 55.49
C ALA A 232 17.61 39.66 56.63
N ALA A 233 18.36 38.57 56.41
CA ALA A 233 19.31 38.03 57.39
C ALA A 233 20.46 39.01 57.69
N LYS A 234 20.97 39.71 56.66
CA LYS A 234 21.95 40.79 56.85
C LYS A 234 21.36 41.91 57.72
N TRP A 235 20.15 42.37 57.41
CA TRP A 235 19.47 43.42 58.16
C TRP A 235 19.18 43.03 59.61
N GLU A 236 18.79 41.78 59.85
CA GLU A 236 18.55 41.27 61.19
C GLU A 236 19.85 41.19 62.01
N THR A 237 20.94 40.74 61.37
CA THR A 237 22.26 40.64 62.00
C THR A 237 22.81 42.03 62.36
N THR A 238 22.71 43.02 61.47
CA THR A 238 23.16 44.39 61.76
C THR A 238 22.34 45.03 62.87
N ARG A 239 21.01 44.82 62.89
CA ARG A 239 20.15 45.29 63.97
C ARG A 239 20.52 44.67 65.32
N LYS A 240 20.68 43.34 65.38
CA LYS A 240 21.11 42.64 66.60
C LYS A 240 22.49 43.13 67.07
N GLY A 241 23.45 43.27 66.15
CA GLY A 241 24.78 43.81 66.44
C GLY A 241 24.72 45.23 67.03
N MET A 242 23.93 46.12 66.44
CA MET A 242 23.75 47.48 66.95
C MET A 242 23.17 47.49 68.37
N VAL A 243 22.16 46.66 68.65
CA VAL A 243 21.59 46.50 70.01
C VAL A 243 22.65 46.00 70.99
N THR A 244 23.47 45.02 70.61
CA THR A 244 24.55 44.52 71.49
C THR A 244 25.59 45.60 71.82
N ILE A 245 25.96 46.44 70.83
CA ILE A 245 26.89 47.56 71.04
C ILE A 245 26.29 48.57 72.02
N PHE A 246 25.02 48.97 71.85
CA PHE A 246 24.34 49.89 72.77
C PHE A 246 24.26 49.35 74.20
N ILE A 247 23.92 48.07 74.38
CA ILE A 247 23.87 47.43 75.70
C ILE A 247 25.26 47.43 76.35
N SER A 248 26.31 47.09 75.59
CA SER A 248 27.68 47.09 76.11
C SER A 248 28.15 48.50 76.53
N ALA A 249 27.84 49.53 75.75
CA ALA A 249 28.17 50.91 76.07
C ALA A 249 27.42 51.40 77.32
N ALA A 250 26.13 51.10 77.44
CA ALA A 250 25.33 51.43 78.62
C ALA A 250 25.89 50.75 79.89
N PHE A 251 26.31 49.49 79.79
CA PHE A 251 26.94 48.77 80.89
C PHE A 251 28.26 49.41 81.33
N VAL A 252 29.12 49.81 80.39
CA VAL A 252 30.39 50.52 80.68
C VAL A 252 30.13 51.87 81.36
N LEU A 253 29.14 52.63 80.89
CA LEU A 253 28.77 53.91 81.51
C LEU A 253 28.18 53.73 82.91
N LEU A 254 27.37 52.69 83.14
CA LEU A 254 26.83 52.39 84.46
C LEU A 254 27.95 51.98 85.43
N ALA A 255 28.88 51.12 85.00
CA ALA A 255 30.02 50.71 85.81
C ALA A 255 30.94 51.89 86.15
N SER A 256 31.20 52.79 85.21
CA SER A 256 32.01 53.99 85.49
C SER A 256 31.31 54.94 86.46
N ARG A 257 29.97 55.07 86.40
CA ARG A 257 29.20 55.86 87.37
C ARG A 257 29.22 55.25 88.76
N ILE A 258 29.13 53.93 88.90
CA ILE A 258 29.27 53.25 90.20
C ILE A 258 30.68 53.45 90.76
N LEU A 259 31.73 53.34 89.94
CA LEU A 259 33.10 53.59 90.36
C LEU A 259 33.36 55.04 90.79
N ILE A 260 32.77 56.02 90.09
CA ILE A 260 32.88 57.44 90.48
C ILE A 260 32.12 57.71 91.78
N ALA A 261 30.93 57.13 91.98
CA ALA A 261 30.17 57.26 93.22
C ALA A 261 30.90 56.66 94.44
N THR A 262 31.83 55.72 94.23
CA THR A 262 32.71 55.21 95.30
C THR A 262 33.97 56.06 95.54
N LYS A 263 34.20 57.14 94.79
CA LYS A 263 35.43 57.94 94.81
C LYS A 263 35.31 59.33 95.48
N ASP A 264 34.14 59.70 96.00
CA ASP A 264 33.91 61.00 96.67
C ASP A 264 34.26 61.04 98.18
N ASP A 265 35.15 60.15 98.65
CA ASP A 265 35.78 60.29 99.97
C ASP A 265 37.30 60.11 99.82
N LYS A 266 38.05 61.23 99.74
CA LYS A 266 39.36 61.51 100.38
C LYS A 266 40.17 62.63 99.69
N MET A 267 40.32 63.76 100.39
CA MET A 267 41.48 64.69 100.37
C MET A 267 41.78 65.03 101.85
N PRO A 268 43.05 65.23 102.29
CA PRO A 268 43.73 66.55 102.25
C PRO A 268 45.23 66.45 101.80
N GLU A 269 45.83 67.45 101.15
CA GLU A 269 46.46 68.73 101.62
C GLU A 269 47.89 68.57 102.20
N ASP A 270 48.88 69.22 101.56
CA ASP A 270 49.93 70.09 102.15
C ASP A 270 51.10 70.39 101.16
N TYR A 271 50.98 71.57 100.51
CA TYR A 271 51.95 72.67 100.23
C TYR A 271 53.46 72.45 100.66
N ILE A 272 54.56 72.95 100.05
CA ILE A 272 54.97 74.28 99.51
C ILE A 272 56.27 74.14 98.66
N ASP A 273 56.44 74.99 97.65
CA ASP A 273 57.71 75.53 97.05
C ASP A 273 58.60 76.27 98.10
N PRO A 274 59.75 76.98 97.87
CA PRO A 274 60.35 77.47 96.60
C PRO A 274 61.91 77.42 96.52
N TYR A 275 62.45 77.92 95.40
CA TYR A 275 63.70 78.69 95.17
C TYR A 275 64.93 78.09 94.40
N ILE A 276 65.27 78.84 93.32
CA ILE A 276 66.58 79.26 92.73
C ILE A 276 67.50 78.30 91.95
N ASN A 277 67.48 78.52 90.61
CA ASN A 277 68.57 78.89 89.68
C ASN A 277 70.00 78.34 89.89
N HIS A 278 70.61 77.78 88.82
CA HIS A 278 71.82 78.33 88.20
C HIS A 278 72.23 77.58 86.89
N SER A 279 72.36 78.39 85.83
CA SER A 279 73.47 78.42 84.85
C SER A 279 73.74 77.29 83.83
N ASN A 280 73.53 77.67 82.56
CA ASN A 280 74.51 77.74 81.43
C ASN A 280 74.88 76.50 80.59
N ALA A 281 74.60 76.60 79.28
CA ALA A 281 75.54 76.54 78.13
C ALA A 281 74.72 76.18 76.85
N GLN A 282 74.30 77.10 75.98
CA GLN A 282 75.01 77.96 75.00
C GLN A 282 75.50 77.23 73.73
N HIS A 283 75.30 77.93 72.58
CA HIS A 283 75.72 77.75 71.18
C HIS A 283 74.77 76.97 70.26
N ASP A 284 74.41 77.41 69.04
CA ASP A 284 74.59 78.62 68.19
C ASP A 284 73.73 78.29 66.94
N LYS A 285 72.70 79.00 66.46
CA LYS A 285 72.59 80.30 65.77
C LYS A 285 73.19 80.37 64.35
N ASP A 286 72.41 81.03 63.50
CA ASP A 286 72.68 81.63 62.16
C ASP A 286 72.22 80.82 60.94
N GLY A 287 71.44 81.35 59.99
CA GLY A 287 70.84 82.68 59.82
C GLY A 287 70.05 82.82 58.49
N MET A 288 69.09 83.77 58.48
CA MET A 288 68.51 84.65 57.41
C MET A 288 68.58 84.24 55.91
N ILE A 289 67.48 84.12 55.10
CA ILE A 289 66.38 85.03 54.60
C ILE A 289 66.89 86.14 53.63
N PRO A 290 66.16 86.63 52.57
CA PRO A 290 65.39 86.05 51.44
C PRO A 290 65.73 86.74 50.07
N ASP A 291 64.95 86.47 49.01
CA ASP A 291 64.49 87.37 47.92
C ASP A 291 64.28 86.50 46.65
N SER A 292 63.34 86.68 45.74
CA SER A 292 62.24 87.62 45.51
C SER A 292 61.48 87.09 44.27
N PHE A 293 60.38 87.76 43.91
CA PHE A 293 59.90 87.89 42.53
C PHE A 293 58.83 86.91 41.95
N VAL A 294 57.57 87.25 42.24
CA VAL A 294 56.46 87.66 41.34
C VAL A 294 56.27 87.00 39.94
N VAL A 295 54.97 86.90 39.59
CA VAL A 295 54.28 86.80 38.26
C VAL A 295 53.72 85.38 37.99
N SER A 296 52.43 85.09 38.21
CA SER A 296 51.17 85.54 37.56
C SER A 296 50.80 84.78 36.27
N HIS A 297 49.48 84.63 36.11
CA HIS A 297 48.66 83.92 35.10
C HIS A 297 48.43 82.44 35.40
N ARG A 298 47.24 81.99 35.86
CA ARG A 298 45.84 82.18 35.41
C ARG A 298 45.66 81.74 33.95
N THR A 299 45.41 80.45 33.75
CA THR A 299 44.12 79.82 33.36
C THR A 299 44.32 78.32 33.27
#